data_AF-A0A1F4QWF5-F1
#
_entry.id   AF-A0A1F4QWF5-F1
#
_cell.length_a   1.000
_cell.length_b   1.000
_cell.length_c   1.000
_cell.angle_alpha   90.00
_cell.angle_beta   90.00
_cell.angle_gamma   90.00
#
_symmetry.space_group_name_H-M   'P 1'
#
loop_
_entity.id
_entity.type
_entity.pdbx_description
1 polymer ?
#
loop_
_entity_poly.entity_id
_entity_poly.type
_entity_poly.pdbx_seq_one_letter_code
_entity_poly.pdbx_strand_id
1 'polypeptide(L)'
;MNRKKTAEFPDFVHCLFWDCDARMLSWEKHSDFIISRILNEGRWDAVQWLRSILGDHKLKQWLIKRNGPKLDPRKLRFWGLILNIDAEMVNEWLQSKNPRLWQERVSLHGEIRGVRVTFLEYRYPHLKKPLRLKQPGCDLASLDDLCCMKLSAIAQRGSRKDFIDIYALIKKHITLDEMISLYQRKYKTTDIGHLLYALAYFTDAENEPIPVLLRDIDWETVKKTIQKQVKSIAK
;
A
#
# COMPACT_ATOMS: atom_id res chain seq x y z
N MET A 1 20.58 -38.21 19.91
CA MET A 1 19.35 -37.74 19.23
C MET A 1 18.99 -36.36 19.74
N ASN A 2 19.20 -35.30 18.96
CA ASN A 2 18.36 -34.10 18.96
C ASN A 2 18.76 -33.19 17.77
N ARG A 3 18.19 -33.49 16.60
CA ARG A 3 18.23 -32.58 15.45
C ARG A 3 17.30 -31.42 15.75
N LYS A 4 17.84 -30.29 16.22
CA LYS A 4 17.12 -29.02 16.18
C LYS A 4 16.87 -28.71 14.70
N LYS A 5 15.60 -28.67 14.29
CA LYS A 5 15.15 -28.32 12.94
C LYS A 5 15.79 -26.99 12.52
N THR A 6 16.74 -27.01 11.59
CA THR A 6 16.96 -25.87 10.69
C THR A 6 15.63 -25.64 9.99
N ALA A 7 14.98 -24.51 10.26
CA ALA A 7 13.75 -24.16 9.56
C ALA A 7 14.10 -23.99 8.08
N GLU A 8 13.75 -24.98 7.25
CA GLU A 8 13.75 -24.83 5.80
C GLU A 8 12.86 -23.64 5.45
N PHE A 9 13.37 -22.71 4.66
CA PHE A 9 12.59 -21.55 4.25
C PHE A 9 11.48 -22.01 3.30
N PRO A 10 10.29 -21.41 3.34
CA PRO A 10 9.29 -21.66 2.31
C PRO A 10 9.81 -21.25 0.93
N ASP A 11 9.35 -21.91 -0.13
CA ASP A 11 9.79 -21.64 -1.51
C ASP A 11 9.60 -20.17 -1.92
N PHE A 12 8.51 -19.53 -1.47
CA PHE A 12 8.27 -18.11 -1.75
C PHE A 12 9.28 -17.17 -1.08
N VAL A 13 9.94 -17.60 0.00
CA VAL A 13 11.04 -16.87 0.64
C VAL A 13 12.35 -17.16 -0.11
N HIS A 14 12.58 -18.40 -0.55
CA HIS A 14 13.75 -18.75 -1.36
C HIS A 14 13.85 -17.92 -2.65
N CYS A 15 12.72 -17.64 -3.31
CA CYS A 15 12.68 -16.79 -4.51
C CYS A 15 13.22 -15.36 -4.31
N LEU A 16 13.34 -14.87 -3.07
CA LEU A 16 13.88 -13.53 -2.77
C LEU A 16 15.41 -13.48 -2.76
N PHE A 17 16.08 -14.64 -2.82
CA PHE A 17 17.53 -14.77 -2.68
C PHE A 17 18.16 -15.28 -3.98
N TRP A 18 17.82 -14.64 -5.09
CA TRP A 18 18.35 -14.98 -6.42
C TRP A 18 19.85 -14.69 -6.58
N ASP A 19 20.41 -13.85 -5.70
CA ASP A 19 21.79 -13.39 -5.72
C ASP A 19 22.73 -14.18 -4.78
N CYS A 20 22.24 -15.21 -4.10
CA CYS A 20 23.04 -16.07 -3.24
C CYS A 20 22.53 -17.52 -3.21
N ASP A 21 23.35 -18.46 -2.72
CA ASP A 21 22.89 -19.84 -2.53
C ASP A 21 21.94 -19.90 -1.34
N ALA A 22 20.64 -19.88 -1.62
CA ALA A 22 19.60 -19.88 -0.62
C ALA A 22 19.61 -21.12 0.29
N ARG A 23 20.28 -22.22 -0.11
CA ARG A 23 20.44 -23.43 0.72
C ARG A 23 21.50 -23.26 1.81
N MET A 24 22.41 -22.31 1.63
CA MET A 24 23.42 -21.95 2.63
C MET A 24 22.91 -20.90 3.63
N LEU A 25 21.73 -20.33 3.39
CA LEU A 25 21.13 -19.40 4.32
C LEU A 25 20.68 -20.13 5.58
N SER A 26 20.97 -19.53 6.74
CA SER A 26 20.44 -19.99 8.01
C SER A 26 19.96 -18.78 8.80
N TRP A 27 18.83 -18.94 9.48
CA TRP A 27 18.29 -17.88 10.32
C TRP A 27 19.30 -17.40 11.38
N GLU A 28 20.05 -18.34 11.97
CA GLU A 28 21.04 -18.06 13.02
C GLU A 28 22.15 -17.13 12.53
N LYS A 29 22.67 -17.33 11.31
CA LYS A 29 23.80 -16.55 10.78
C LYS A 29 23.37 -15.33 9.98
N HIS A 30 22.22 -15.39 9.31
CA HIS A 30 21.85 -14.43 8.27
C HIS A 30 20.52 -13.71 8.54
N SER A 31 19.99 -13.79 9.77
CA SER A 31 18.71 -13.15 10.14
C SER A 31 18.59 -11.69 9.68
N ASP A 32 19.63 -10.89 9.83
CA ASP A 32 19.63 -9.49 9.41
C ASP A 32 19.43 -9.30 7.91
N PHE A 33 20.16 -10.08 7.11
CA PHE A 33 20.03 -10.05 5.66
C PHE A 33 18.65 -10.54 5.22
N ILE A 34 18.17 -11.62 5.84
CA ILE A 34 16.85 -12.21 5.54
C ILE A 34 15.72 -11.24 5.89
N ILE A 35 15.74 -10.65 7.09
CA ILE A 35 14.74 -9.68 7.54
C ILE A 35 14.74 -8.49 6.59
N SER A 36 15.91 -7.90 6.32
CA SER A 36 16.02 -6.75 5.41
C SER A 36 15.47 -7.07 4.02
N ARG A 37 15.82 -8.24 3.45
CA ARG A 37 15.37 -8.67 2.12
C ARG A 37 13.87 -8.87 2.06
N ILE A 38 13.28 -9.57 3.03
CA ILE A 38 11.83 -9.80 3.07
C ILE A 38 11.08 -8.47 3.20
N LEU A 39 11.55 -7.55 4.03
CA LEU A 39 10.90 -6.24 4.16
C LEU A 39 11.04 -5.40 2.87
N ASN A 40 12.17 -5.47 2.17
CA ASN A 40 12.43 -4.69 0.96
C ASN A 40 11.83 -5.27 -0.33
N GLU A 41 11.79 -6.58 -0.47
CA GLU A 41 11.47 -7.25 -1.74
C GLU A 41 10.37 -8.30 -1.59
N GLY A 42 10.03 -8.69 -0.37
CA GLY A 42 8.99 -9.68 -0.08
C GLY A 42 7.59 -9.19 -0.39
N ARG A 43 6.78 -10.10 -0.95
CA ARG A 43 5.31 -9.96 -1.01
C ARG A 43 4.70 -10.05 0.39
N TRP A 44 3.41 -9.73 0.50
CA TRP A 44 2.72 -9.73 1.80
C TRP A 44 2.76 -11.07 2.54
N ASP A 45 2.70 -12.20 1.84
CA ASP A 45 2.80 -13.54 2.46
C ASP A 45 4.18 -13.83 3.06
N ALA A 46 5.26 -13.42 2.40
CA ALA A 46 6.62 -13.48 2.94
C ALA A 46 6.76 -12.63 4.22
N VAL A 47 6.12 -11.46 4.23
CA VAL A 47 6.06 -10.58 5.39
C VAL A 47 5.25 -11.20 6.53
N GLN A 48 4.10 -11.82 6.24
CA GLN A 48 3.29 -12.53 7.24
C GLN A 48 4.06 -13.71 7.83
N TRP A 49 4.76 -14.49 7.00
CA TRP A 49 5.63 -15.57 7.45
C TRP A 49 6.74 -15.05 8.37
N LEU A 50 7.43 -13.98 7.99
CA LEU A 50 8.48 -13.36 8.82
C LEU A 50 7.93 -12.96 10.19
N ARG A 51 6.74 -12.33 10.22
CA ARG A 51 6.08 -11.93 11.48
C ARG A 51 5.69 -13.13 12.34
N SER A 52 5.29 -14.24 11.75
CA SER A 52 4.96 -15.47 12.49
C SER A 52 6.17 -16.08 13.22
N ILE A 53 7.38 -15.92 12.69
CA ILE A 53 8.61 -16.46 13.27
C ILE A 53 9.22 -15.49 14.29
N LEU A 54 9.37 -14.22 13.89
CA LEU A 54 10.10 -13.24 14.69
C LEU A 54 9.20 -12.63 15.78
N GLY A 55 7.92 -12.44 15.47
CA GLY A 55 6.99 -11.67 16.28
C GLY A 55 7.21 -10.16 16.17
N ASP A 56 6.12 -9.40 16.32
CA ASP A 56 6.13 -7.94 16.14
C ASP A 56 7.05 -7.21 17.12
N HIS A 57 7.22 -7.73 18.35
CA HIS A 57 8.11 -7.12 19.35
C HIS A 57 9.58 -7.17 18.91
N LYS A 58 10.07 -8.33 18.45
CA LYS A 58 11.46 -8.47 18.00
C LYS A 58 11.68 -7.75 16.67
N LEU A 59 10.69 -7.75 15.77
CA LEU A 59 10.74 -6.98 14.53
C LEU A 59 10.85 -5.48 14.81
N LYS A 60 10.09 -4.96 15.79
CA LYS A 60 10.19 -3.57 16.25
C LYS A 60 11.59 -3.25 16.77
N GLN A 61 12.12 -4.07 17.68
CA GLN A 61 13.49 -3.88 18.20
C GLN A 61 14.54 -3.92 17.09
N TRP A 62 14.37 -4.82 16.11
CA TRP A 62 15.27 -4.94 14.97
C TRP A 62 15.29 -3.67 14.10
N LEU A 63 14.13 -3.04 13.86
CA LEU A 63 14.01 -1.77 13.12
C LEU A 63 14.63 -0.61 13.89
N ILE A 64 14.34 -0.49 15.19
CA ILE A 64 14.87 0.58 16.06
C ILE A 64 16.39 0.49 16.16
N LYS A 65 16.94 -0.71 16.42
CA LYS A 65 18.39 -0.93 16.56
C LYS A 65 19.17 -0.54 15.29
N ARG A 66 18.52 -0.53 14.13
CA ARG A 66 19.11 -0.18 12.82
C ARG A 66 18.72 1.20 12.32
N ASN A 67 18.09 2.02 13.16
CA ASN A 67 17.66 3.39 12.83
C ASN A 67 16.88 3.46 11.51
N GLY A 68 15.90 2.56 11.31
CA GLY A 68 15.21 2.49 10.03
C GLY A 68 16.20 2.05 8.94
N PRO A 69 16.53 0.74 8.86
CA PRO A 69 17.45 0.23 7.83
C PRO A 69 16.98 0.69 6.46
N LYS A 70 17.86 0.71 5.44
CA LYS A 70 17.60 1.17 4.04
C LYS A 70 16.33 0.53 3.43
N LEU A 71 15.19 1.00 3.87
CA LEU A 71 13.84 0.57 3.54
C LEU A 71 13.20 1.77 2.87
N ASP A 72 12.37 1.47 1.88
CA ASP A 72 11.59 2.50 1.20
C ASP A 72 10.74 3.32 2.21
N PRO A 73 10.62 4.65 2.03
CA PRO A 73 9.84 5.53 2.89
C PRO A 73 8.43 5.04 3.23
N ARG A 74 7.70 4.46 2.27
CA ARG A 74 6.34 3.96 2.48
C ARG A 74 6.35 2.75 3.40
N LYS A 75 7.35 1.89 3.28
CA LYS A 75 7.54 0.72 4.12
C LYS A 75 7.89 1.12 5.55
N LEU A 76 8.78 2.10 5.74
CA LEU A 76 9.12 2.62 7.07
C LEU A 76 7.90 3.22 7.78
N ARG A 77 7.10 4.04 7.08
CA ARG A 77 5.84 4.58 7.63
C ARG A 77 4.86 3.49 8.01
N PHE A 78 4.69 2.50 7.14
CA PHE A 78 3.83 1.36 7.42
C PHE A 78 4.29 0.61 8.67
N TRP A 79 5.57 0.26 8.79
CA TRP A 79 6.07 -0.46 9.96
C TRP A 79 6.02 0.37 11.23
N GLY A 80 6.24 1.68 11.14
CA GLY A 80 6.01 2.58 12.25
C GLY A 80 4.56 2.53 12.74
N LEU A 81 3.61 2.52 11.81
CA LEU A 81 2.18 2.41 12.10
C LEU A 81 1.82 1.05 12.73
N ILE A 82 2.24 -0.06 12.13
CA ILE A 82 1.88 -1.42 12.55
C ILE A 82 2.50 -1.78 13.89
N LEU A 83 3.76 -1.42 14.11
CA LEU A 83 4.51 -1.78 15.31
C LEU A 83 4.41 -0.72 16.43
N ASN A 84 3.58 0.31 16.21
CA ASN A 84 3.40 1.47 17.09
C ASN A 84 4.77 2.05 17.51
N ILE A 85 5.61 2.31 16.52
CA ILE A 85 6.88 3.02 16.70
C ILE A 85 6.55 4.51 16.77
N ASP A 86 7.30 5.24 17.60
CA ASP A 86 7.15 6.68 17.71
C ASP A 86 7.31 7.37 16.34
N ALA A 87 6.43 8.33 16.06
CA ALA A 87 6.36 8.97 14.76
C ALA A 87 7.54 9.92 14.51
N GLU A 88 8.08 10.56 15.55
CA GLU A 88 9.26 11.44 15.46
C GLU A 88 10.48 10.60 15.10
N MET A 89 10.66 9.46 15.76
CA MET A 89 11.75 8.54 15.45
C MET A 89 11.68 8.01 14.00
N VAL A 90 10.48 7.72 13.48
CA VAL A 90 10.32 7.34 12.07
C VAL A 90 10.59 8.52 11.13
N ASN A 91 10.25 9.75 11.52
CA ASN A 91 10.55 10.95 10.71
C ASN A 91 12.06 11.14 10.52
N GLU A 92 12.86 10.89 11.56
CA GLU A 92 14.32 10.98 11.49
C GLU A 92 14.92 10.04 10.44
N TRP A 93 14.36 8.83 10.29
CA TRP A 93 14.85 7.82 9.36
C TRP A 93 14.54 8.14 7.88
N LEU A 94 13.55 9.00 7.63
CA LEU A 94 12.98 9.23 6.30
C LEU A 94 13.71 10.30 5.47
N GLN A 95 14.84 10.83 5.91
CA GLN A 95 15.55 11.94 5.23
C GLN A 95 16.21 11.59 3.87
N SER A 96 15.72 10.60 3.11
CA SER A 96 16.24 10.35 1.75
C SER A 96 15.20 9.83 0.75
N LYS A 97 15.47 10.18 -0.52
CA LYS A 97 14.58 10.31 -1.70
C LYS A 97 13.76 9.07 -2.11
N ASN A 98 12.58 9.38 -2.66
CA ASN A 98 11.62 8.48 -3.34
C ASN A 98 12.07 8.06 -4.75
N PRO A 99 11.96 6.77 -5.14
CA PRO A 99 11.87 6.36 -6.54
C PRO A 99 10.40 6.28 -6.99
N ARG A 100 10.11 6.85 -8.17
CA ARG A 100 8.82 6.75 -8.86
C ARG A 100 8.80 5.47 -9.72
N LEU A 101 7.80 4.61 -9.53
CA LEU A 101 7.52 3.52 -10.45
C LEU A 101 6.55 4.02 -11.53
N TRP A 102 7.05 4.11 -12.76
CA TRP A 102 6.29 4.48 -13.95
C TRP A 102 5.60 3.24 -14.53
N GLN A 103 4.33 3.37 -14.90
CA GLN A 103 3.73 2.63 -15.99
C GLN A 103 3.21 3.65 -16.99
N GLU A 104 3.78 3.66 -18.19
CA GLU A 104 3.27 4.43 -19.31
C GLU A 104 1.90 3.86 -19.71
N ARG A 105 0.88 4.71 -19.73
CA ARG A 105 -0.42 4.44 -20.34
C ARG A 105 -0.59 5.44 -21.48
N VAL A 106 -1.16 5.01 -22.59
CA VAL A 106 -1.57 5.92 -23.65
C VAL A 106 -2.75 6.76 -23.12
N SER A 107 -2.53 8.06 -22.97
CA SER A 107 -3.56 9.02 -22.57
C SER A 107 -3.69 10.12 -23.61
N LEU A 108 -4.93 10.49 -23.92
CA LEU A 108 -5.24 11.66 -24.75
C LEU A 108 -5.77 12.77 -23.84
N HIS A 109 -5.04 13.86 -23.77
CA HIS A 109 -5.43 15.05 -23.01
C HIS A 109 -5.94 16.12 -23.97
N GLY A 110 -7.01 16.81 -23.60
CA GLY A 110 -7.56 17.90 -24.39
C GLY A 110 -8.44 18.81 -23.54
N GLU A 111 -9.09 19.75 -24.22
CA GLU A 111 -9.98 20.72 -23.60
C GLU A 111 -11.23 20.89 -24.46
N ILE A 112 -12.40 20.91 -23.82
CA ILE A 112 -13.68 21.18 -24.48
C ILE A 112 -14.30 22.38 -23.76
N ARG A 113 -14.40 23.52 -24.47
CA ARG A 113 -15.02 24.75 -23.94
C ARG A 113 -14.43 25.19 -22.58
N GLY A 114 -13.10 25.20 -22.42
CA GLY A 114 -12.47 25.55 -21.14
C GLY A 114 -12.35 24.39 -20.16
N VAL A 115 -13.01 23.25 -20.41
CA VAL A 115 -13.03 22.11 -19.48
C VAL A 115 -11.97 21.09 -19.92
N ARG A 116 -11.03 20.79 -19.02
CA ARG A 116 -10.02 19.74 -19.25
C ARG A 116 -10.70 18.38 -19.36
N VAL A 117 -10.43 17.66 -20.44
CA VAL A 117 -10.91 16.31 -20.69
C VAL A 117 -9.71 15.38 -20.89
N THR A 118 -9.79 14.17 -20.35
CA THR A 118 -8.74 13.18 -20.51
C THR A 118 -9.35 11.82 -20.80
N PHE A 119 -8.91 11.21 -21.90
CA PHE A 119 -9.26 9.84 -22.25
C PHE A 119 -8.09 8.93 -21.86
N LEU A 120 -8.41 7.88 -21.12
CA LEU A 120 -7.43 6.92 -20.63
C LEU A 120 -7.77 5.56 -21.22
N GLU A 121 -6.77 4.89 -21.78
CA GLU A 121 -6.92 3.48 -22.09
C GLU A 121 -7.15 2.68 -20.79
N TYR A 122 -8.30 1.99 -20.70
CA TYR A 122 -8.69 1.24 -19.53
C TYR A 122 -9.00 -0.22 -19.92
N ARG A 123 -8.00 -1.09 -19.79
CA ARG A 123 -8.06 -2.51 -20.21
C ARG A 123 -8.69 -3.44 -19.19
N TYR A 124 -9.22 -2.92 -18.08
CA TYR A 124 -9.78 -3.74 -17.00
C TYR A 124 -11.30 -3.78 -17.11
N PRO A 125 -11.92 -4.98 -17.18
CA PRO A 125 -13.37 -5.09 -17.19
C PRO A 125 -14.00 -4.44 -15.96
N HIS A 126 -15.20 -3.90 -16.14
CA HIS A 126 -15.98 -3.36 -15.03
C HIS A 126 -16.42 -4.49 -14.09
N LEU A 127 -16.39 -4.24 -12.78
CA LEU A 127 -16.89 -5.18 -11.78
C LEU A 127 -18.42 -5.26 -11.79
N LYS A 128 -19.07 -4.14 -12.08
CA LYS A 128 -20.53 -4.02 -12.22
C LYS A 128 -20.84 -3.23 -13.49
N LYS A 129 -22.07 -3.37 -14.01
CA LYS A 129 -22.52 -2.54 -15.14
C LYS A 129 -22.42 -1.05 -14.73
N PRO A 130 -21.90 -0.17 -15.62
CA PRO A 130 -21.90 1.27 -15.38
C PRO A 130 -23.31 1.80 -15.07
N LEU A 131 -23.39 2.79 -14.19
CA LEU A 131 -24.61 3.50 -13.88
C LEU A 131 -24.94 4.47 -15.01
N ARG A 132 -26.07 4.26 -15.69
CA ARG A 132 -26.56 5.18 -16.71
C ARG A 132 -27.13 6.43 -16.05
N LEU A 133 -26.48 7.58 -16.25
CA LEU A 133 -27.04 8.88 -15.90
C LEU A 133 -28.06 9.30 -16.97
N LYS A 134 -29.23 9.76 -16.53
CA LYS A 134 -30.26 10.26 -17.46
C LYS A 134 -29.89 11.63 -18.02
N GLN A 135 -29.32 12.50 -17.18
CA GLN A 135 -28.82 13.82 -17.56
C GLN A 135 -27.57 14.15 -16.75
N PRO A 136 -26.39 14.27 -17.38
CA PRO A 136 -26.11 14.01 -18.80
C PRO A 136 -26.28 12.52 -19.16
N GLY A 137 -26.56 12.23 -20.43
CA GLY A 137 -26.72 10.86 -20.94
C GLY A 137 -25.39 10.11 -21.07
N CYS A 138 -24.74 9.80 -19.94
CA CYS A 138 -23.45 9.12 -19.90
C CYS A 138 -23.43 7.96 -18.92
N ASP A 139 -22.45 7.09 -19.10
CA ASP A 139 -22.21 5.96 -18.23
C ASP A 139 -21.18 6.35 -17.17
N LEU A 140 -21.56 6.18 -15.90
CA LEU A 140 -20.69 6.42 -14.76
C LEU A 140 -20.19 5.08 -14.20
N ALA A 141 -18.91 5.00 -13.88
CA ALA A 141 -18.35 3.83 -13.22
C ALA A 141 -19.11 3.54 -11.91
N SER A 142 -19.29 2.25 -11.59
CA SER A 142 -19.91 1.85 -10.33
C SER A 142 -19.05 2.27 -9.13
N LEU A 143 -19.64 2.38 -7.95
CA LEU A 143 -18.88 2.69 -6.72
C LEU A 143 -17.79 1.64 -6.47
N ASP A 144 -18.05 0.35 -6.72
CA ASP A 144 -17.07 -0.74 -6.63
C ASP A 144 -15.86 -0.52 -7.56
N ASP A 145 -16.13 -0.07 -8.80
CA ASP A 145 -15.08 0.26 -9.77
C ASP A 145 -14.28 1.49 -9.31
N LEU A 146 -14.97 2.52 -8.78
CA LEU A 146 -14.33 3.72 -8.24
C LEU A 146 -13.44 3.41 -7.03
N CYS A 147 -13.86 2.50 -6.15
CA CYS A 147 -13.03 1.98 -5.06
C CYS A 147 -11.70 1.42 -5.60
N CYS A 148 -11.77 0.53 -6.60
CA CYS A 148 -10.59 -0.08 -7.20
C CYS A 148 -9.70 0.95 -7.91
N MET A 149 -10.30 1.94 -8.58
CA MET A 149 -9.56 3.02 -9.25
C MET A 149 -8.85 3.93 -8.24
N LYS A 150 -9.48 4.23 -7.10
CA LYS A 150 -8.88 5.06 -6.05
C LYS A 150 -7.76 4.34 -5.31
N LEU A 151 -7.93 3.05 -5.01
CA LEU A 151 -6.83 2.23 -4.48
C LEU A 151 -5.63 2.19 -5.45
N SER A 152 -5.89 2.04 -6.75
CA SER A 152 -4.83 2.13 -7.77
C SER A 152 -4.14 3.50 -7.81
N ALA A 153 -4.90 4.59 -7.65
CA ALA A 153 -4.35 5.94 -7.64
C ALA A 153 -3.47 6.21 -6.40
N ILE A 154 -3.89 5.74 -5.21
CA ILE A 154 -3.08 5.85 -4.00
C ILE A 154 -1.78 5.07 -4.13
N ALA A 155 -1.85 3.82 -4.62
CA ALA A 155 -0.67 2.99 -4.85
C ALA A 155 0.38 3.69 -5.75
N GLN A 156 -0.08 4.47 -6.73
CA GLN A 156 0.78 5.16 -7.68
C GLN A 156 1.29 6.51 -7.14
N ARG A 157 0.37 7.44 -6.84
CA ARG A 157 0.72 8.84 -6.55
C ARG A 157 0.46 9.30 -5.12
N GLY A 158 -0.50 8.68 -4.42
CA GLY A 158 -0.84 9.08 -3.04
C GLY A 158 -1.25 10.54 -2.88
N SER A 159 -2.07 11.10 -3.78
CA SER A 159 -2.52 12.51 -3.68
C SER A 159 -3.57 12.71 -2.59
N ARG A 160 -3.66 13.91 -1.99
CA ARG A 160 -4.58 14.23 -0.87
C ARG A 160 -6.03 13.95 -1.22
N LYS A 161 -6.45 14.31 -2.43
CA LYS A 161 -7.83 14.05 -2.92
C LYS A 161 -8.16 12.56 -2.97
N ASP A 162 -7.20 11.69 -3.29
CA ASP A 162 -7.48 10.26 -3.38
C ASP A 162 -7.73 9.66 -1.99
N PHE A 163 -7.01 10.11 -0.97
CA PHE A 163 -7.27 9.72 0.42
C PHE A 163 -8.64 10.20 0.92
N ILE A 164 -9.04 11.42 0.56
CA ILE A 164 -10.36 11.97 0.91
C ILE A 164 -11.47 11.16 0.23
N ASP A 165 -11.29 10.81 -1.05
CA ASP A 165 -12.26 9.99 -1.78
C ASP A 165 -12.37 8.57 -1.20
N ILE A 166 -11.25 7.94 -0.83
CA ILE A 166 -11.26 6.64 -0.12
C ILE A 166 -12.00 6.77 1.21
N TYR A 167 -11.74 7.82 1.98
CA TYR A 167 -12.48 8.06 3.23
C TYR A 167 -13.98 8.21 2.99
N ALA A 168 -14.39 8.96 1.97
CA ALA A 168 -15.80 9.11 1.61
C ALA A 168 -16.45 7.78 1.20
N LEU A 169 -15.74 6.95 0.42
CA LEU A 169 -16.18 5.61 0.03
C LEU A 169 -16.31 4.68 1.24
N ILE A 170 -15.36 4.71 2.18
CA ILE A 170 -15.42 3.95 3.43
C ILE A 170 -16.64 4.34 4.27
N LYS A 171 -16.98 5.62 4.31
CA LYS A 171 -18.11 6.12 5.11
C LYS A 171 -19.48 5.88 4.48
N LYS A 172 -19.56 5.64 3.17
CA LYS A 172 -20.83 5.65 2.43
C LYS A 172 -21.12 4.39 1.63
N HIS A 173 -20.13 3.54 1.37
CA HIS A 173 -20.28 2.40 0.48
C HIS A 173 -19.85 1.08 1.13
N ILE A 174 -18.55 0.85 1.31
CA ILE A 174 -17.99 -0.44 1.76
C ILE A 174 -16.73 -0.23 2.60
N THR A 175 -16.35 -1.23 3.39
CA THR A 175 -15.13 -1.22 4.22
C THR A 175 -13.85 -1.27 3.38
N LEU A 176 -12.70 -0.87 3.97
CA LEU A 176 -11.42 -0.93 3.25
C LEU A 176 -11.02 -2.36 2.88
N ASP A 177 -11.37 -3.35 3.71
CA ASP A 177 -11.10 -4.77 3.46
C ASP A 177 -11.89 -5.29 2.23
N GLU A 178 -13.18 -4.93 2.13
CA GLU A 178 -13.99 -5.21 0.95
C GLU A 178 -13.44 -4.51 -0.29
N MET A 179 -13.00 -3.26 -0.17
CA MET A 179 -12.36 -2.54 -1.29
C MET A 179 -11.10 -3.25 -1.80
N ILE A 180 -10.27 -3.76 -0.90
CA ILE A 180 -9.07 -4.54 -1.24
C ILE A 180 -9.46 -5.85 -1.92
N SER A 181 -10.48 -6.55 -1.42
CA SER A 181 -11.00 -7.78 -2.04
C SER A 181 -11.51 -7.53 -3.48
N LEU A 182 -12.22 -6.42 -3.70
CA LEU A 182 -12.65 -5.99 -5.04
C LEU A 182 -11.45 -5.67 -5.93
N TYR A 183 -10.44 -4.98 -5.40
CA TYR A 183 -9.20 -4.64 -6.10
C TYR A 183 -8.45 -5.89 -6.57
N GLN A 184 -8.26 -6.87 -5.67
CA GLN A 184 -7.62 -8.14 -5.98
C GLN A 184 -8.36 -8.88 -7.10
N ARG A 185 -9.69 -8.97 -7.02
CA ARG A 185 -10.53 -9.59 -8.06
C ARG A 185 -10.44 -8.86 -9.39
N LYS A 186 -10.49 -7.52 -9.37
CA LYS A 186 -10.48 -6.70 -10.58
C LYS A 186 -9.16 -6.78 -11.35
N TYR A 187 -8.06 -6.65 -10.62
CA TYR A 187 -6.72 -6.60 -11.21
C TYR A 187 -6.02 -7.96 -11.22
N LYS A 188 -6.71 -9.03 -10.78
CA LYS A 188 -6.19 -10.40 -10.68
C LYS A 188 -4.85 -10.46 -9.93
N THR A 189 -4.73 -9.67 -8.88
CA THR A 189 -3.54 -9.63 -8.02
C THR A 189 -3.84 -10.27 -6.67
N THR A 190 -2.89 -11.03 -6.15
CA THR A 190 -2.96 -11.58 -4.80
C THR A 190 -2.14 -10.75 -3.81
N ASP A 191 -1.13 -10.01 -4.28
CA ASP A 191 -0.30 -9.16 -3.42
C ASP A 191 -0.96 -7.80 -3.16
N ILE A 192 -1.09 -7.48 -1.87
CA ILE A 192 -1.67 -6.23 -1.37
C ILE A 192 -0.65 -5.39 -0.60
N GLY A 193 0.59 -5.87 -0.41
CA GLY A 193 1.59 -5.21 0.43
C GLY A 193 1.86 -3.78 -0.04
N HIS A 194 2.08 -3.59 -1.34
CA HIS A 194 2.29 -2.26 -1.93
C HIS A 194 1.11 -1.30 -1.70
N LEU A 195 -0.12 -1.81 -1.68
CA LEU A 195 -1.31 -1.02 -1.42
C LEU A 195 -1.41 -0.62 0.05
N LEU A 196 -1.14 -1.55 0.97
CA LEU A 196 -1.10 -1.27 2.41
C LEU A 196 -0.01 -0.25 2.76
N TYR A 197 1.18 -0.37 2.14
CA TYR A 197 2.25 0.62 2.29
C TYR A 197 1.83 2.01 1.82
N ALA A 198 1.19 2.10 0.66
CA ALA A 198 0.72 3.38 0.13
C ALA A 198 -0.40 4.00 0.98
N LEU A 199 -1.33 3.18 1.50
CA LEU A 199 -2.41 3.64 2.37
C LEU A 199 -1.94 4.15 3.75
N ALA A 200 -0.74 3.76 4.18
CA ALA A 200 -0.12 4.22 5.42
C ALA A 200 0.80 5.44 5.22
N TYR A 201 1.02 5.91 3.99
CA TYR A 201 1.97 6.97 3.66
C TYR A 201 1.27 8.25 3.20
N PHE A 202 1.27 9.29 4.04
CA PHE A 202 0.55 10.55 3.78
C PHE A 202 1.46 11.73 3.41
N THR A 203 2.78 11.57 3.44
CA THR A 203 3.73 12.68 3.32
C THR A 203 3.57 13.45 2.01
N ASP A 204 3.41 12.76 0.88
CA ASP A 204 3.18 13.42 -0.42
C ASP A 204 1.85 14.19 -0.43
N ALA A 205 0.77 13.57 0.10
CA ALA A 205 -0.53 14.21 0.24
C ALA A 205 -0.50 15.43 1.17
N GLU A 206 0.36 15.44 2.18
CA GLU A 206 0.44 16.54 3.14
C GLU A 206 1.03 17.81 2.54
N ASN A 207 1.90 17.65 1.54
CA ASN A 207 2.50 18.75 0.80
C ASN A 207 1.58 19.34 -0.29
N GLU A 208 0.42 18.72 -0.56
CA GLU A 208 -0.56 19.24 -1.51
C GLU A 208 -1.52 20.24 -0.85
N PRO A 209 -2.00 21.28 -1.57
CA PRO A 209 -3.03 22.16 -1.06
C PRO A 209 -4.32 21.39 -0.72
N ILE A 210 -5.04 21.82 0.31
CA ILE A 210 -6.35 21.23 0.64
C ILE A 210 -7.31 21.53 -0.52
N PRO A 211 -7.95 20.52 -1.13
CA PRO A 211 -8.95 20.75 -2.16
C PRO A 211 -10.18 21.45 -1.57
N VAL A 212 -10.92 22.20 -2.39
CA VAL A 212 -12.23 22.73 -1.97
C VAL A 212 -13.18 21.57 -1.73
N LEU A 213 -13.63 21.39 -0.49
CA LEU A 213 -14.52 20.31 -0.09
C LEU A 213 -15.97 20.78 0.01
N LEU A 214 -16.88 19.94 -0.48
CA LEU A 214 -18.33 20.16 -0.35
C LEU A 214 -18.86 19.81 1.04
N ARG A 215 -18.02 19.24 1.91
CA ARG A 215 -18.34 18.85 3.28
C ARG A 215 -17.19 19.26 4.16
N ASP A 216 -17.51 19.65 5.38
CA ASP A 216 -16.52 19.93 6.40
C ASP A 216 -15.89 18.60 6.86
N ILE A 217 -14.67 18.34 6.38
CA ILE A 217 -13.91 17.13 6.67
C ILE A 217 -12.49 17.56 7.03
N ASP A 218 -12.11 17.27 8.27
CA ASP A 218 -10.76 17.46 8.76
C ASP A 218 -9.80 16.38 8.24
N TRP A 219 -8.60 16.79 7.86
CA TRP A 219 -7.55 15.92 7.32
C TRP A 219 -7.05 14.90 8.35
N GLU A 220 -6.93 15.28 9.62
CA GLU A 220 -6.50 14.35 10.67
C GLU A 220 -7.50 13.21 10.87
N THR A 221 -8.80 13.51 10.73
CA THR A 221 -9.88 12.52 10.77
C THR A 221 -9.78 11.51 9.62
N VAL A 222 -9.43 11.98 8.42
CA VAL A 222 -9.19 11.12 7.25
C VAL A 222 -8.03 10.16 7.53
N LYS A 223 -6.87 10.68 7.95
CA LYS A 223 -5.67 9.89 8.25
C LYS A 223 -5.95 8.83 9.32
N LYS A 224 -6.51 9.24 10.47
CA LYS A 224 -6.80 8.34 11.59
C LYS A 224 -7.77 7.21 11.18
N THR A 225 -8.77 7.53 10.36
CA THR A 225 -9.73 6.53 9.87
C THR A 225 -9.06 5.49 8.98
N ILE A 226 -8.27 5.94 8.00
CA ILE A 226 -7.57 5.04 7.07
C ILE A 226 -6.52 4.21 7.82
N GLN A 227 -5.72 4.84 8.68
CA GLN A 227 -4.73 4.15 9.51
C GLN A 227 -5.36 3.07 10.40
N LYS A 228 -6.51 3.34 11.02
CA LYS A 228 -7.25 2.36 11.83
C LYS A 228 -7.66 1.15 11.00
N GLN A 229 -8.17 1.38 9.79
CA GLN A 229 -8.58 0.30 8.87
C GLN A 229 -7.36 -0.52 8.41
N VAL A 230 -6.27 0.15 8.00
CA VAL A 230 -5.02 -0.52 7.61
C VAL A 230 -4.46 -1.37 8.75
N LYS A 231 -4.44 -0.86 9.99
CA LYS A 231 -4.03 -1.64 11.17
C LYS A 231 -4.90 -2.87 11.40
N SER A 232 -6.19 -2.80 11.10
CA SER A 232 -7.10 -3.95 11.27
C SER A 232 -6.82 -5.05 10.26
N ILE A 233 -6.46 -4.68 9.03
CA ILE A 233 -6.19 -5.61 7.92
C ILE A 233 -4.79 -6.21 8.02
N ALA A 234 -3.83 -5.41 8.50
CA ALA A 234 -2.45 -5.84 8.66
C ALA A 234 -2.19 -6.62 9.95
N LYS A 235 -3.16 -6.75 10.86
CA LYS A 235 -3.02 -7.56 12.08
C LYS A 235 -3.11 -9.04 11.74
#